data_AF-A0A803Q0E7-F1
#
_entry.id   AF-A0A803Q0E7-F1
#
_cell.length_a   1.000
_cell.length_b   1.000
_cell.length_c   1.000
_cell.angle_alpha   90.00
_cell.angle_beta   90.00
_cell.angle_gamma   90.00
#
_symmetry.space_group_name_H-M   'P 1'
#
loop_
_entity.id
_entity.type
_entity.pdbx_description
1 polymer ?
#
loop_
_entity_poly.entity_id
_entity_poly.type
_entity_poly.pdbx_seq_one_letter_code
_entity_poly.pdbx_strand_id
1 'polypeptide(L)'
;MTVIMGPPKSGKSTLLKAIAGRLHHSAKMYGEVYVNGAKLDMPYGSYGFVERETTLIGSLTVREFLFYSALLQLPGFFCQKKSVVEDAIIAMSLSDYANKLIGGHCYMKGLPSGERRRVSIARELVMRPHVLFIDEPLYHLDSVSALLMMVTLKKLASMGCTLLFTICQSSTEVFGLFDRICLLSNGNTLFFGETLACLQHFSNAGFPCPIMQSPSDHFLRAINTDFDRIIAMCKNWQDDNGDFSSVNMDTAVAIRTLEATYKSSADAAAVETMILRLTDKEGPRLKTKGKAGSATRIAVLTWRSLLIMSREWKYYWLRLILYMLLTLCIGTVFSGLGHSLSSVVSCSNIHFYIIYCTSKHCWSACTYERNQDMCK
;
A
#
# COMPACT_ATOMS: atom_id res chain seq x y z
N MET A 1 13.39 4.52 12.78
CA MET A 1 12.77 4.20 11.47
C MET A 1 13.48 2.98 10.88
N THR A 2 12.74 1.89 10.66
CA THR A 2 13.30 0.61 10.23
C THR A 2 12.88 0.28 8.80
N VAL A 3 13.84 -0.08 7.96
CA VAL A 3 13.59 -0.50 6.57
C VAL A 3 13.81 -2.00 6.40
N ILE A 4 12.95 -2.65 5.63
CA ILE A 4 13.12 -4.02 5.14
C ILE A 4 13.50 -3.94 3.67
N MET A 5 14.71 -4.37 3.33
CA MET A 5 15.28 -4.30 1.98
C MET A 5 15.63 -5.69 1.46
N GLY A 6 15.59 -5.87 0.14
CA GLY A 6 15.83 -7.16 -0.49
C GLY A 6 15.27 -7.23 -1.92
N PRO A 7 15.65 -8.24 -2.70
CA PRO A 7 15.23 -8.39 -4.10
C PRO A 7 13.72 -8.66 -4.22
N PRO A 8 13.13 -8.48 -5.41
CA PRO A 8 11.76 -8.89 -5.65
C PRO A 8 11.57 -10.36 -5.24
N LYS A 9 10.38 -10.70 -4.74
CA LYS A 9 10.04 -12.05 -4.24
C LYS A 9 10.85 -12.55 -3.03
N SER A 10 11.68 -11.73 -2.38
CA SER A 10 12.39 -12.15 -1.17
C SER A 10 11.50 -12.38 0.06
N GLY A 11 10.25 -11.93 0.03
CA GLY A 11 9.30 -12.08 1.14
C GLY A 11 9.07 -10.82 1.99
N LYS A 12 9.61 -9.65 1.60
CA LYS A 12 9.49 -8.38 2.35
C LYS A 12 8.06 -8.00 2.71
N SER A 13 7.18 -7.90 1.72
CA SER A 13 5.77 -7.55 1.92
C SER A 13 5.04 -8.62 2.73
N THR A 14 5.41 -9.90 2.56
CA THR A 14 4.85 -11.02 3.33
C THR A 14 5.26 -10.94 4.81
N LEU A 15 6.53 -10.65 5.09
CA LEU A 15 7.04 -10.44 6.45
C LEU A 15 6.36 -9.24 7.10
N LEU A 16 6.24 -8.11 6.38
CA LEU A 16 5.55 -6.93 6.87
C LEU A 16 4.09 -7.24 7.23
N LYS A 17 3.37 -7.99 6.38
CA LYS A 17 1.98 -8.43 6.63
C LYS A 17 1.89 -9.44 7.78
N ALA A 18 2.86 -10.34 7.91
CA ALA A 18 2.92 -11.31 9.01
C ALA A 18 3.08 -10.58 10.36
N ILE A 19 4.03 -9.65 10.46
CA ILE A 19 4.25 -8.82 11.65
C ILE A 19 3.00 -8.01 11.97
N ALA A 20 2.32 -7.46 10.95
CA ALA A 20 1.08 -6.70 11.09
C ALA A 20 -0.17 -7.55 11.42
N GLY A 21 -0.05 -8.89 11.48
CA GLY A 21 -1.19 -9.80 11.69
C GLY A 21 -2.20 -9.84 10.53
N ARG A 22 -1.81 -9.41 9.33
CA ARG A 22 -2.67 -9.33 8.12
C ARG A 22 -2.35 -10.41 7.09
N LEU A 23 -1.84 -11.56 7.54
CA LEU A 23 -1.56 -12.68 6.65
C LEU A 23 -2.87 -13.32 6.14
N HIS A 24 -2.83 -13.86 4.93
CA HIS A 24 -3.99 -14.58 4.37
C HIS A 24 -4.29 -15.83 5.20
N HIS A 25 -5.57 -16.22 5.33
CA HIS A 25 -5.99 -17.32 6.22
C HIS A 25 -5.39 -18.69 5.84
N SER A 26 -4.94 -18.85 4.59
CA SER A 26 -4.25 -20.07 4.13
C SER A 26 -2.78 -20.14 4.55
N ALA A 27 -2.18 -19.02 4.96
CA ALA A 27 -0.78 -18.95 5.29
C ALA A 27 -0.58 -19.19 6.79
N LYS A 28 0.40 -20.05 7.12
CA LYS A 28 0.78 -20.36 8.49
C LYS A 28 1.95 -19.48 8.92
N MET A 29 1.86 -18.91 10.11
CA MET A 29 2.94 -18.18 10.74
C MET A 29 3.58 -19.05 11.82
N TYR A 30 4.91 -19.16 11.79
CA TYR A 30 5.69 -19.80 12.85
C TYR A 30 6.48 -18.71 13.60
N GLY A 31 6.68 -18.92 14.90
CA GLY A 31 7.30 -17.94 15.78
C GLY A 31 6.30 -17.00 16.44
N GLU A 32 6.84 -16.05 17.20
CA GLU A 32 6.05 -15.14 18.02
C GLU A 32 6.50 -13.71 17.74
N VAL A 33 5.55 -12.78 17.77
CA VAL A 33 5.83 -11.35 17.68
C VAL A 33 5.48 -10.75 19.05
N TYR A 34 6.33 -9.84 19.51
CA TYR A 34 6.15 -9.15 20.77
C TYR A 34 6.05 -7.65 20.50
N VAL A 35 5.08 -7.00 21.15
CA VAL A 35 4.91 -5.55 21.12
C VAL A 35 5.00 -5.05 22.55
N ASN A 36 6.00 -4.21 22.82
CA ASN A 36 6.34 -3.77 24.18
C ASN A 36 6.51 -4.95 25.16
N GLY A 37 7.14 -6.06 24.73
CA GLY A 37 7.38 -7.23 25.58
C GLY A 37 6.18 -8.17 25.76
N ALA A 38 4.96 -7.77 25.37
CA ALA A 38 3.79 -8.62 25.39
C ALA A 38 3.61 -9.34 24.05
N LYS A 39 3.23 -10.63 24.07
CA LYS A 39 2.92 -11.39 22.86
C LYS A 39 1.79 -10.70 22.07
N LEU A 40 1.95 -10.66 20.75
CA LEU A 40 1.20 -9.83 19.81
C LEU A 40 -0.33 -9.92 20.00
N ASP A 41 -0.87 -8.94 20.72
CA ASP A 41 -2.25 -8.49 20.55
C ASP A 41 -2.16 -7.06 20.01
N MET A 42 -2.40 -6.90 18.71
CA MET A 42 -2.51 -5.58 18.07
C MET A 42 -3.98 -5.24 17.91
N PRO A 43 -4.61 -4.67 18.94
CA PRO A 43 -6.02 -4.30 18.85
C PRO A 43 -6.24 -3.25 17.78
N TYR A 44 -7.48 -3.19 17.28
CA TYR A 44 -7.88 -2.24 16.25
C TYR A 44 -7.51 -0.79 16.61
N GLY A 45 -6.90 -0.09 15.65
CA GLY A 45 -6.51 1.32 15.77
C GLY A 45 -5.22 1.57 16.58
N SER A 46 -4.55 0.52 17.06
CA SER A 46 -3.23 0.66 17.70
C SER A 46 -2.09 0.79 16.69
N TYR A 47 -2.26 0.22 15.50
CA TYR A 47 -1.34 0.29 14.37
C TYR A 47 -2.04 0.77 13.10
N GLY A 48 -1.26 1.31 12.16
CA GLY A 48 -1.69 1.65 10.80
C GLY A 48 -0.99 0.76 9.78
N PHE A 49 -1.65 0.42 8.69
CA PHE A 49 -1.05 -0.37 7.61
C PHE A 49 -1.39 0.23 6.25
N VAL A 50 -0.37 0.66 5.53
CA VAL A 50 -0.48 1.23 4.19
C VAL A 50 -0.05 0.18 3.17
N GLU A 51 -0.99 -0.24 2.33
CA GLU A 51 -0.74 -1.19 1.24
C GLU A 51 0.03 -0.54 0.08
N ARG A 52 0.71 -1.35 -0.75
CA ARG A 52 1.45 -0.87 -1.93
C ARG A 52 0.52 -0.11 -2.88
N GLU A 53 -0.60 -0.72 -3.24
CA GLU A 53 -1.65 -0.11 -4.05
C GLU A 53 -2.73 0.45 -3.14
N THR A 54 -3.19 1.66 -3.45
CA THR A 54 -4.09 2.40 -2.56
C THR A 54 -5.33 2.81 -3.32
N THR A 55 -6.48 2.33 -2.87
CA THR A 55 -7.78 2.71 -3.42
C THR A 55 -8.21 4.04 -2.80
N LEU A 56 -8.12 5.11 -3.59
CA LEU A 56 -8.55 6.44 -3.20
C LEU A 56 -9.76 6.85 -4.04
N ILE A 57 -10.78 7.42 -3.37
CA ILE A 57 -11.99 7.89 -4.04
C ILE A 57 -11.65 9.23 -4.72
N GLY A 58 -11.55 9.19 -6.05
CA GLY A 58 -11.09 10.34 -6.83
C GLY A 58 -12.02 11.56 -6.80
N SER A 59 -13.31 11.34 -6.60
CA SER A 59 -14.38 12.36 -6.66
C SER A 59 -14.46 13.20 -5.37
N LEU A 60 -13.65 12.86 -4.36
CA LEU A 60 -13.53 13.57 -3.09
C LEU A 60 -12.27 14.44 -3.05
N THR A 61 -12.32 15.53 -2.29
CA THR A 61 -11.12 16.30 -1.93
C THR A 61 -10.32 15.56 -0.87
N VAL A 62 -9.04 15.91 -0.70
CA VAL A 62 -8.17 15.33 0.34
C VAL A 62 -8.79 15.48 1.73
N ARG A 63 -9.24 16.69 2.08
CA ARG A 63 -9.85 17.00 3.37
C ARG A 63 -11.13 16.19 3.59
N GLU A 64 -12.01 16.12 2.59
CA GLU A 64 -13.24 15.31 2.69
C GLU A 64 -12.94 13.83 2.86
N PHE A 65 -12.02 13.29 2.06
CA PHE A 65 -11.65 11.87 2.13
C PHE A 65 -11.10 11.49 3.50
N LEU A 66 -10.17 12.30 4.05
CA LEU A 66 -9.61 12.09 5.38
C LEU A 66 -10.67 12.26 6.47
N PHE A 67 -11.58 13.23 6.30
CA PHE A 67 -12.69 13.44 7.24
C PHE A 67 -13.66 12.26 7.26
N TYR A 68 -14.02 11.69 6.10
CA TYR A 68 -14.80 10.46 6.04
C TYR A 68 -14.07 9.28 6.68
N SER A 69 -12.76 9.16 6.47
CA SER A 69 -11.95 8.14 7.16
C SER A 69 -12.05 8.31 8.68
N ALA A 70 -11.87 9.54 9.18
CA ALA A 70 -11.97 9.86 10.61
C ALA A 70 -13.35 9.51 11.18
N LEU A 71 -14.43 9.79 10.45
CA LEU A 71 -15.79 9.48 10.88
C LEU A 71 -16.03 7.99 11.06
N LEU A 72 -15.46 7.15 10.18
CA LEU A 72 -15.63 5.70 10.18
C LEU A 72 -14.71 4.98 11.18
N GLN A 73 -13.52 5.54 11.38
CA GLN A 73 -12.43 4.94 12.15
C GLN A 73 -12.46 5.36 13.62
N LEU A 74 -12.74 6.64 13.92
CA LEU A 74 -12.68 7.18 15.28
C LEU A 74 -14.05 7.21 15.97
N PRO A 75 -14.12 6.91 17.28
CA PRO A 75 -15.29 7.17 18.10
C PRO A 75 -15.38 8.68 18.46
N GLY A 76 -16.53 9.13 18.96
CA GLY A 76 -16.69 10.50 19.47
C GLY A 76 -17.26 11.53 18.48
N PHE A 77 -17.24 12.80 18.91
CA PHE A 77 -17.94 13.92 18.27
C PHE A 77 -17.23 14.46 17.02
N PHE A 78 -18.01 15.10 16.13
CA PHE A 78 -17.53 15.65 14.86
C PHE A 78 -16.41 16.69 14.99
N CYS A 79 -16.50 17.59 15.98
CA CYS A 79 -15.54 18.70 16.14
C CYS A 79 -14.11 18.19 16.42
N GLN A 80 -13.98 17.17 17.27
CA GLN A 80 -12.69 16.56 17.61
C GLN A 80 -12.09 15.81 16.41
N LYS A 81 -12.93 15.27 15.53
CA LYS A 81 -12.47 14.57 14.32
C LYS A 81 -11.89 15.55 13.30
N LYS A 82 -12.42 16.78 13.21
CA LYS A 82 -11.90 17.79 12.29
C LYS A 82 -10.47 18.19 12.63
N SER A 83 -10.16 18.44 13.90
CA SER A 83 -8.79 18.79 14.30
C SER A 83 -7.79 17.68 14.01
N VAL A 84 -8.16 16.41 14.25
CA VAL A 84 -7.30 15.26 13.94
C VAL A 84 -6.99 15.15 12.44
N VAL A 85 -7.96 15.50 11.58
CA VAL A 85 -7.77 15.52 10.13
C VAL A 85 -6.82 16.64 9.72
N GLU A 86 -6.96 17.84 10.29
CA GLU A 86 -6.00 18.93 10.03
C GLU A 86 -4.58 18.55 10.46
N ASP A 87 -4.42 17.92 11.63
CA ASP A 87 -3.13 17.45 12.10
C ASP A 87 -2.50 16.44 11.11
N ALA A 88 -3.29 15.51 10.57
CA ALA A 88 -2.82 14.54 9.59
C ALA A 88 -2.42 15.19 8.25
N ILE A 89 -3.15 16.21 7.80
CA ILE A 89 -2.83 17.00 6.60
C ILE A 89 -1.50 17.74 6.80
N ILE A 90 -1.31 18.38 7.95
CA ILE A 90 -0.09 19.12 8.29
C ILE A 90 1.09 18.16 8.43
N ALA A 91 0.89 17.02 9.09
CA ALA A 91 1.94 16.03 9.32
C ALA A 91 2.50 15.43 8.01
N MET A 92 1.66 15.33 6.97
CA MET A 92 2.05 14.87 5.65
C MET A 92 2.34 15.99 4.65
N SER A 93 2.44 17.25 5.10
CA SER A 93 2.70 18.41 4.23
C SER A 93 1.72 18.52 3.05
N LEU A 94 0.43 18.27 3.30
CA LEU A 94 -0.65 18.26 2.29
C LEU A 94 -1.52 19.53 2.33
N SER A 95 -1.12 20.57 3.04
CA SER A 95 -1.92 21.79 3.25
C SER A 95 -2.38 22.44 1.95
N ASP A 96 -1.49 22.56 0.97
CA ASP A 96 -1.78 23.18 -0.34
C ASP A 96 -2.76 22.36 -1.18
N TYR A 97 -2.81 21.05 -0.93
CA TYR A 97 -3.65 20.10 -1.65
C TYR A 97 -4.94 19.73 -0.91
N ALA A 98 -5.16 20.27 0.30
CA ALA A 98 -6.25 19.86 1.18
C ALA A 98 -7.63 19.95 0.52
N ASN A 99 -7.87 20.98 -0.29
CA ASN A 99 -9.16 21.22 -0.95
C ASN A 99 -9.17 20.79 -2.43
N LYS A 100 -8.13 20.11 -2.91
CA LYS A 100 -8.04 19.61 -4.29
C LYS A 100 -8.65 18.21 -4.39
N LEU A 101 -9.31 17.91 -5.50
CA LEU A 101 -9.81 16.57 -5.82
C LEU A 101 -8.66 15.57 -5.95
N ILE A 102 -8.83 14.39 -5.37
CA ILE A 102 -7.80 13.34 -5.39
C ILE A 102 -7.63 12.78 -6.81
N GLY A 103 -8.75 12.51 -7.47
CA GLY A 103 -8.79 12.00 -8.83
C GLY A 103 -8.89 13.12 -9.85
N GLY A 104 -8.50 12.79 -11.08
CA GLY A 104 -8.82 13.61 -12.24
C GLY A 104 -10.13 13.19 -12.89
N HIS A 105 -10.83 14.14 -13.49
CA HIS A 105 -11.83 13.88 -14.52
C HIS A 105 -11.22 14.11 -15.89
N CYS A 106 -11.91 13.75 -16.97
CA CYS A 106 -11.45 13.83 -18.36
C CYS A 106 -10.82 15.18 -18.75
N TYR A 107 -11.14 16.27 -18.04
CA TYR A 107 -10.66 17.63 -18.28
C TYR A 107 -9.88 18.26 -17.12
N MET A 108 -9.73 17.57 -15.98
CA MET A 108 -9.02 18.09 -14.80
C MET A 108 -7.97 17.12 -14.31
N LYS A 109 -6.74 17.60 -14.17
CA LYS A 109 -5.64 16.82 -13.59
C LYS A 109 -5.87 16.63 -12.11
N GLY A 110 -5.90 15.36 -11.68
CA GLY A 110 -5.95 14.97 -10.28
C GLY A 110 -4.66 15.29 -9.52
N LEU A 111 -4.52 14.72 -8.33
CA LEU A 111 -3.29 14.82 -7.57
C LEU A 111 -2.14 14.03 -8.23
N PRO A 112 -0.90 14.55 -8.18
CA PRO A 112 0.30 13.79 -8.54
C PRO A 112 0.40 12.48 -7.74
N SER A 113 1.13 11.49 -8.26
CA SER A 113 1.30 10.18 -7.60
C SER A 113 1.89 10.30 -6.18
N GLY A 114 2.89 11.18 -6.01
CA GLY A 114 3.48 11.52 -4.71
C GLY A 114 2.48 12.01 -3.67
N GLU A 115 1.65 12.99 -4.06
CA GLU A 115 0.61 13.53 -3.17
C GLU A 115 -0.44 12.46 -2.85
N ARG A 116 -0.87 11.68 -3.84
CA ARG A 116 -1.80 10.55 -3.63
C ARG A 116 -1.24 9.54 -2.63
N ARG A 117 0.05 9.24 -2.73
CA ARG A 117 0.74 8.35 -1.79
C ARG A 117 0.74 8.93 -0.37
N ARG A 118 0.99 10.24 -0.23
CA ARG A 118 0.91 10.93 1.06
C ARG A 118 -0.50 10.92 1.64
N VAL A 119 -1.53 11.06 0.82
CA VAL A 119 -2.95 10.97 1.26
C VAL A 119 -3.27 9.58 1.81
N SER A 120 -2.74 8.51 1.20
CA SER A 120 -2.92 7.16 1.73
C SER A 120 -2.28 6.95 3.10
N ILE A 121 -1.08 7.51 3.31
CA ILE A 121 -0.42 7.48 4.62
C ILE A 121 -1.21 8.35 5.63
N ALA A 122 -1.64 9.55 5.21
CA ALA A 122 -2.44 10.45 6.04
C ALA A 122 -3.74 9.78 6.52
N ARG A 123 -4.38 8.95 5.67
CA ARG A 123 -5.58 8.18 6.03
C ARG A 123 -5.34 7.28 7.23
N GLU A 124 -4.21 6.56 7.27
CA GLU A 124 -3.87 5.71 8.41
C GLU A 124 -3.42 6.54 9.63
N LEU A 125 -2.80 7.71 9.41
CA LEU A 125 -2.41 8.64 10.48
C LEU A 125 -3.58 9.31 11.20
N VAL A 126 -4.78 9.38 10.59
CA VAL A 126 -6.00 9.85 11.27
C VAL A 126 -6.26 9.05 12.56
N MET A 127 -5.93 7.76 12.57
CA MET A 127 -6.04 6.93 13.76
C MET A 127 -4.99 7.24 14.82
N ARG A 128 -3.99 8.09 14.56
CA ARG A 128 -2.80 8.32 15.41
C ARG A 128 -2.20 7.01 15.94
N PRO A 129 -1.78 6.08 15.04
CA PRO A 129 -1.22 4.80 15.45
C PRO A 129 0.15 4.98 16.12
N HIS A 130 0.50 4.05 17.02
CA HIS A 130 1.85 4.01 17.64
C HIS A 130 2.88 3.34 16.73
N VAL A 131 2.41 2.38 15.92
CA VAL A 131 3.21 1.65 14.94
C VAL A 131 2.56 1.81 13.57
N LEU A 132 3.33 2.20 12.57
CA LEU A 132 2.85 2.35 11.20
C LEU A 132 3.70 1.50 10.26
N PHE A 133 3.01 0.58 9.57
CA PHE A 133 3.58 -0.31 8.56
C PHE A 133 3.28 0.24 7.18
N ILE A 134 4.29 0.36 6.31
CA ILE A 134 4.11 0.87 4.94
C ILE A 134 4.78 -0.08 3.94
N ASP A 135 3.98 -0.67 3.05
CA ASP A 135 4.50 -1.52 1.99
C ASP A 135 4.92 -0.65 0.78
N GLU A 136 6.22 -0.50 0.55
CA GLU A 136 6.83 0.28 -0.52
C GLU A 136 6.35 1.74 -0.61
N PRO A 137 6.78 2.62 0.32
CA PRO A 137 6.36 4.02 0.33
C PRO A 137 6.75 4.79 -0.94
N LEU A 138 7.83 4.36 -1.61
CA LEU A 138 8.43 5.04 -2.77
C LEU A 138 7.90 4.55 -4.12
N TYR A 139 6.91 3.67 -4.12
CA TYR A 139 6.37 3.08 -5.33
C TYR A 139 5.75 4.15 -6.25
N HIS A 140 6.19 4.19 -7.51
CA HIS A 140 5.78 5.18 -8.53
C HIS A 140 6.04 6.66 -8.17
N LEU A 141 7.09 6.92 -7.40
CA LEU A 141 7.54 8.27 -7.08
C LEU A 141 8.79 8.65 -7.88
N ASP A 142 8.86 9.90 -8.30
CA ASP A 142 10.09 10.53 -8.76
C ASP A 142 11.08 10.73 -7.59
N SER A 143 12.36 10.94 -7.90
CA SER A 143 13.42 11.07 -6.91
C SER A 143 13.19 12.21 -5.91
N VAL A 144 12.65 13.35 -6.36
CA VAL A 144 12.37 14.50 -5.50
C VAL A 144 11.21 14.19 -4.56
N SER A 145 10.09 13.70 -5.08
CA SER A 145 8.95 13.29 -4.25
C SER A 145 9.30 12.15 -3.28
N ALA A 146 10.17 11.22 -3.70
CA ALA A 146 10.66 10.13 -2.86
C ALA A 146 11.47 10.66 -1.67
N LEU A 147 12.41 11.59 -1.90
CA LEU A 147 13.17 12.22 -0.83
C LEU A 147 12.26 13.00 0.14
N LEU A 148 11.33 13.80 -0.40
CA LEU A 148 10.36 14.54 0.42
C LEU A 148 9.48 13.60 1.28
N MET A 149 9.04 12.47 0.71
CA MET A 149 8.30 11.44 1.44
C MET A 149 9.13 10.90 2.61
N MET A 150 10.40 10.55 2.36
CA MET A 150 11.27 9.98 3.39
C MET A 150 11.61 10.96 4.50
N VAL A 151 11.83 12.23 4.18
CA VAL A 151 12.03 13.30 5.18
C VAL A 151 10.78 13.46 6.04
N THR A 152 9.59 13.42 5.43
CA THR A 152 8.31 13.49 6.14
C THR A 152 8.13 12.30 7.08
N LEU A 153 8.43 11.08 6.63
CA LEU A 153 8.41 9.87 7.46
C LEU A 153 9.44 9.95 8.60
N LYS A 154 10.65 10.48 8.34
CA LYS A 154 11.65 10.69 9.39
C LYS A 154 11.16 11.64 10.47
N LYS A 155 10.50 12.74 10.08
CA LYS A 155 9.86 13.67 11.01
C LYS A 155 8.78 12.98 11.85
N LEU A 156 7.93 12.16 11.24
CA LEU A 156 6.94 11.35 11.98
C LEU A 156 7.58 10.38 12.98
N ALA A 157 8.69 9.75 12.61
CA ALA A 157 9.43 8.89 13.53
C ALA A 157 9.99 9.67 14.73
N SER A 158 10.49 10.89 14.51
CA SER A 158 11.00 11.75 15.59
C SER A 158 9.91 12.17 16.60
N MET A 159 8.64 12.16 16.19
CA MET A 159 7.49 12.43 17.06
C MET A 159 7.07 11.22 17.92
N GLY A 160 7.82 10.10 17.87
CA GLY A 160 7.55 8.90 18.67
C GLY A 160 6.69 7.84 17.97
N CYS A 161 6.51 7.92 16.64
CA CYS A 161 5.85 6.87 15.86
C CYS A 161 6.88 5.81 15.40
N THR A 162 6.62 4.54 15.69
CA THR A 162 7.47 3.45 15.19
C THR A 162 7.12 3.14 13.74
N LEU A 163 8.05 3.41 12.82
CA LEU A 163 7.87 3.18 11.39
C LEU A 163 8.63 1.93 10.93
N LEU A 164 7.90 1.04 10.28
CA LEU A 164 8.45 -0.12 9.56
C LEU A 164 7.95 -0.09 8.12
N PHE A 165 8.86 -0.14 7.16
CA PHE A 165 8.46 -0.17 5.75
C PHE A 165 9.39 -1.00 4.89
N THR A 166 8.89 -1.41 3.72
CA THR A 166 9.64 -2.19 2.74
C THR A 166 10.16 -1.26 1.64
N ILE A 167 11.40 -1.45 1.18
CA ILE A 167 11.96 -0.76 0.00
C ILE A 167 12.66 -1.78 -0.88
N CYS A 168 12.40 -1.71 -2.19
CA CYS A 168 13.14 -2.50 -3.18
C CYS A 168 14.44 -1.83 -3.60
N GLN A 169 14.43 -0.53 -3.89
CA GLN A 169 15.61 0.24 -4.31
C GLN A 169 15.49 1.68 -3.80
N SER A 170 16.60 2.31 -3.42
CA SER A 170 16.65 3.69 -2.94
C SER A 170 17.86 4.43 -3.52
N SER A 171 17.77 5.76 -3.56
CA SER A 171 18.92 6.62 -3.80
C SER A 171 19.81 6.73 -2.55
N THR A 172 21.04 7.21 -2.72
CA THR A 172 22.00 7.37 -1.62
C THR A 172 21.49 8.36 -0.56
N GLU A 173 20.79 9.42 -0.95
CA GLU A 173 20.22 10.41 -0.03
C GLU A 173 19.14 9.77 0.86
N VAL A 174 18.29 8.93 0.27
CA VAL A 174 17.26 8.19 1.01
C VAL A 174 17.89 7.16 1.93
N PHE A 175 18.95 6.47 1.48
CA PHE A 175 19.66 5.48 2.28
C PHE A 175 20.23 6.07 3.57
N GLY A 176 20.75 7.30 3.53
CA GLY A 176 21.26 8.01 4.70
C GLY A 176 20.20 8.36 5.76
N LEU A 177 18.90 8.24 5.48
CA LEU A 177 17.83 8.56 6.43
C LEU A 177 17.42 7.38 7.33
N PHE A 178 17.81 6.15 6.99
CA PHE A 178 17.42 4.94 7.70
C PHE A 178 18.16 4.78 9.04
N ASP A 179 17.44 4.47 10.12
CA ASP A 179 18.08 4.17 11.41
C ASP A 179 18.53 2.71 11.49
N ARG A 180 17.67 1.80 11.02
CA ARG A 180 17.91 0.35 11.05
C ARG A 180 17.50 -0.28 9.74
N ILE A 181 18.25 -1.29 9.32
CA ILE A 181 18.03 -2.03 8.09
C ILE A 181 17.88 -3.53 8.39
N CYS A 182 16.89 -4.16 7.76
CA CYS A 182 16.67 -5.60 7.72
C CYS A 182 16.85 -6.07 6.27
N LEU A 183 17.91 -6.81 5.98
CA LEU A 183 18.13 -7.39 4.66
C LEU A 183 17.53 -8.79 4.58
N LEU A 184 16.70 -9.01 3.56
CA LEU A 184 16.00 -10.27 3.33
C LEU A 184 16.33 -10.82 1.94
N SER A 185 16.68 -12.10 1.85
CA SER A 185 16.78 -12.83 0.58
C SER A 185 16.14 -14.22 0.72
N ASN A 186 15.28 -14.58 -0.24
CA ASN A 186 14.56 -15.87 -0.27
C ASN A 186 13.92 -16.30 1.07
N GLY A 187 13.38 -15.35 1.83
CA GLY A 187 12.76 -15.60 3.15
C GLY A 187 13.72 -15.64 4.33
N ASN A 188 15.04 -15.64 4.09
CA ASN A 188 16.06 -15.62 5.12
C ASN A 188 16.51 -14.19 5.44
N THR A 189 16.79 -13.93 6.72
CA THR A 189 17.37 -12.67 7.17
C THR A 189 18.88 -12.74 7.03
N LEU A 190 19.45 -11.85 6.22
CA LEU A 190 20.90 -11.78 5.98
C LEU A 190 21.60 -10.82 6.93
N PHE A 191 20.89 -9.79 7.39
CA PHE A 191 21.39 -8.83 8.36
C PHE A 191 20.21 -8.08 8.98
N PHE A 192 20.30 -7.79 10.28
CA PHE A 192 19.41 -6.84 10.94
C PHE A 192 20.19 -6.05 11.98
N GLY A 193 20.21 -4.72 11.84
CA GLY A 193 21.02 -3.84 12.68
C GLY A 193 20.95 -2.38 12.24
N GLU A 194 21.91 -1.58 12.71
CA GLU A 194 22.08 -0.20 12.27
C GLU A 194 22.55 -0.13 10.82
N THR A 195 22.18 0.94 10.12
CA THR A 195 22.50 1.12 8.69
C THR A 195 24.02 1.14 8.43
N LEU A 196 24.81 1.73 9.34
CA LEU A 196 26.28 1.79 9.21
C LEU A 196 26.94 0.43 9.48
N ALA A 197 26.43 -0.33 10.46
CA ALA A 197 26.89 -1.69 10.76
C ALA A 197 26.68 -2.63 9.57
N CYS A 198 25.62 -2.42 8.78
CA CYS A 198 25.38 -3.18 7.55
C CYS A 198 26.53 -3.07 6.54
N LEU A 199 27.13 -1.89 6.38
CA LEU A 199 28.29 -1.71 5.49
C LEU A 199 29.51 -2.49 5.98
N GLN A 200 29.75 -2.47 7.29
CA GLN A 200 30.83 -3.22 7.92
C GLN A 200 30.61 -4.73 7.79
N HIS A 201 29.37 -5.20 7.96
CA HIS A 201 28.99 -6.61 7.77
C HIS A 201 29.34 -7.12 6.37
N PHE A 202 29.01 -6.34 5.34
CA PHE A 202 29.36 -6.68 3.95
C PHE A 202 30.88 -6.70 3.73
N SER A 203 31.62 -5.76 4.33
CA SER A 203 33.09 -5.76 4.28
C SER A 203 33.70 -7.00 4.94
N ASN A 204 33.18 -7.39 6.12
CA ASN A 204 33.65 -8.55 6.87
C ASN A 204 33.34 -9.88 6.16
N ALA A 205 32.25 -9.93 5.40
CA ALA A 205 31.89 -11.07 4.57
C ALA A 205 32.72 -11.18 3.27
N GLY A 206 33.57 -10.19 2.96
CA GLY A 206 34.39 -10.16 1.75
C GLY A 206 33.74 -9.45 0.55
N PHE A 207 32.64 -8.70 0.77
CA PHE A 207 31.90 -7.96 -0.26
C PHE A 207 31.85 -6.45 0.02
N PRO A 208 33.01 -5.76 0.12
CA PRO A 208 33.02 -4.32 0.38
C PRO A 208 32.26 -3.55 -0.71
N CYS A 209 31.56 -2.49 -0.31
CA CYS A 209 30.83 -1.64 -1.25
C CYS A 209 31.82 -0.83 -2.11
N PRO A 210 31.70 -0.82 -3.45
CA PRO A 210 32.52 0.01 -4.32
C PRO A 210 32.30 1.51 -4.05
N ILE A 211 33.35 2.31 -4.20
CA ILE A 211 33.36 3.75 -3.87
C ILE A 211 32.35 4.55 -4.72
N MET A 212 32.16 4.18 -5.98
CA MET A 212 31.26 4.87 -6.93
C MET A 212 29.85 4.28 -7.00
N GLN A 213 29.52 3.32 -6.14
CA GLN A 213 28.21 2.66 -6.16
C GLN A 213 27.39 3.01 -4.92
N SER A 214 26.09 3.24 -5.10
CA SER A 214 25.19 3.43 -3.95
C SER A 214 25.14 2.14 -3.10
N PRO A 215 25.24 2.23 -1.76
CA PRO A 215 25.17 1.06 -0.87
C PRO A 215 23.94 0.19 -1.10
N SER A 216 22.77 0.80 -1.29
CA SER A 216 21.52 0.09 -1.54
C SER A 216 21.58 -0.76 -2.82
N ASP A 217 22.13 -0.23 -3.90
CA ASP A 217 22.28 -0.97 -5.16
C ASP A 217 23.30 -2.12 -5.02
N HIS A 218 24.41 -1.87 -4.33
CA HIS A 218 25.42 -2.90 -4.04
C HIS A 218 24.82 -4.06 -3.25
N PHE A 219 24.10 -3.77 -2.16
CA PHE A 219 23.47 -4.79 -1.33
C PHE A 219 22.49 -5.64 -2.13
N LEU A 220 21.65 -5.01 -2.97
CA LEU A 220 20.66 -5.72 -3.77
C LEU A 220 21.30 -6.57 -4.86
N ARG A 221 22.35 -6.08 -5.52
CA ARG A 221 23.08 -6.84 -6.53
C ARG A 221 23.75 -8.08 -5.91
N ALA A 222 24.37 -7.92 -4.73
CA ALA A 222 25.06 -8.99 -4.03
C ALA A 222 24.14 -10.10 -3.48
N ILE A 223 22.84 -9.86 -3.35
CA ILE A 223 21.88 -10.81 -2.76
C ILE A 223 20.81 -11.28 -3.75
N ASN A 224 20.87 -10.85 -5.02
CA ASN A 224 19.88 -11.14 -6.03
C ASN A 224 20.42 -12.08 -7.12
N THR A 225 20.00 -13.35 -7.05
CA THR A 225 20.38 -14.40 -8.00
C THR A 225 19.85 -14.18 -9.41
N ASP A 226 18.87 -13.29 -9.62
CA ASP A 226 18.33 -13.03 -10.95
C ASP A 226 19.34 -12.31 -11.85
N PHE A 227 20.28 -11.54 -11.28
CA PHE A 227 21.35 -10.91 -12.07
C PHE A 227 22.28 -11.97 -12.69
N ASP A 228 22.63 -13.02 -11.94
CA ASP A 228 23.48 -14.11 -12.46
C ASP A 228 22.83 -14.80 -13.66
N ARG A 229 21.49 -15.01 -13.61
CA ARG A 229 20.73 -15.58 -14.72
C ARG A 229 20.76 -14.68 -15.96
N ILE A 230 20.59 -13.37 -15.78
CA ILE A 230 20.61 -12.41 -16.89
C ILE A 230 22.02 -12.32 -17.48
N ILE A 231 23.06 -12.25 -16.66
CA ILE A 231 24.45 -12.22 -17.11
C ILE A 231 24.79 -13.50 -17.88
N ALA A 232 24.38 -14.67 -17.38
CA ALA A 232 24.55 -15.95 -18.09
C ALA A 232 23.82 -15.96 -19.44
N MET A 233 22.59 -15.44 -19.50
CA MET A 233 21.88 -15.26 -20.78
C MET A 233 22.70 -14.37 -21.71
N CYS A 234 23.10 -13.16 -21.28
CA CYS A 234 23.87 -12.22 -22.09
C CYS A 234 25.18 -12.81 -22.63
N LYS A 235 25.90 -13.62 -21.84
CA LYS A 235 27.12 -14.31 -22.28
C LYS A 235 26.84 -15.25 -23.47
N ASN A 236 25.75 -16.02 -23.42
CA ASN A 236 25.36 -16.89 -24.54
C ASN A 236 24.99 -16.12 -25.83
N TRP A 237 24.67 -14.82 -25.75
CA TRP A 237 24.46 -13.96 -26.93
C TRP A 237 25.75 -13.33 -27.47
N GLN A 238 26.82 -13.31 -26.67
CA GLN A 238 28.08 -12.61 -26.96
C GLN A 238 29.25 -13.54 -27.34
N ASP A 239 28.98 -14.83 -27.53
CA ASP A 239 29.96 -15.86 -27.92
C ASP A 239 30.59 -15.68 -29.32
N ASP A 240 30.54 -14.49 -29.93
CA ASP A 240 31.26 -14.18 -31.17
C ASP A 240 32.40 -13.16 -31.06
N ASN A 241 32.62 -12.47 -29.93
CA ASN A 241 33.89 -11.78 -29.59
C ASN A 241 33.75 -10.93 -28.31
N GLY A 242 34.60 -11.19 -27.31
CA GLY A 242 34.99 -10.17 -26.32
C GLY A 242 34.79 -10.56 -24.86
N ASP A 243 35.91 -10.80 -24.19
CA ASP A 243 36.10 -11.11 -22.78
C ASP A 243 35.52 -10.02 -21.85
N PHE A 244 34.30 -10.21 -21.34
CA PHE A 244 33.76 -9.40 -20.24
C PHE A 244 34.25 -10.00 -18.91
N SER A 245 35.27 -9.36 -18.35
CA SER A 245 35.99 -9.76 -17.15
C SER A 245 35.10 -10.31 -16.04
N SER A 246 35.40 -11.55 -15.68
CA SER A 246 34.86 -12.35 -14.61
C SER A 246 35.12 -11.76 -13.22
N VAL A 247 34.06 -11.24 -12.59
CA VAL A 247 33.92 -11.35 -11.14
C VAL A 247 32.57 -12.03 -10.87
N ASN A 248 32.40 -13.23 -11.42
CA ASN A 248 31.26 -14.09 -11.09
C ASN A 248 31.56 -14.76 -9.75
N MET A 249 31.37 -14.02 -8.66
CA MET A 249 31.05 -14.66 -7.40
C MET A 249 29.65 -15.25 -7.55
N ASP A 250 29.47 -16.54 -7.28
CA ASP A 250 28.14 -17.14 -7.22
C ASP A 250 27.33 -16.43 -6.12
N THR A 251 26.27 -15.73 -6.52
CA THR A 251 25.43 -14.97 -5.59
C THR A 251 24.86 -15.87 -4.50
N ALA A 252 24.66 -17.17 -4.77
CA ALA A 252 24.24 -18.13 -3.76
C ALA A 252 25.29 -18.33 -2.65
N VAL A 253 26.59 -18.30 -3.01
CA VAL A 253 27.68 -18.37 -2.04
C VAL A 253 27.74 -17.07 -1.23
N ALA A 254 27.58 -15.90 -1.88
CA ALA A 254 27.54 -14.61 -1.18
C ALA A 254 26.41 -14.57 -0.13
N ILE A 255 25.21 -15.01 -0.48
CA ILE A 255 24.06 -15.08 0.43
C ILE A 255 24.37 -15.99 1.63
N ARG A 256 24.93 -17.18 1.40
CA ARG A 256 25.27 -18.12 2.48
C ARG A 256 26.36 -17.57 3.40
N THR A 257 27.40 -16.95 2.85
CA THR A 257 28.47 -16.32 3.62
C THR A 257 27.92 -15.17 4.46
N LEU A 258 27.09 -14.30 3.89
CA LEU A 258 26.44 -13.19 4.61
C LEU A 258 25.55 -13.70 5.76
N GLU A 259 24.77 -14.76 5.51
CA GLU A 259 23.92 -15.37 6.53
C GLU A 259 24.75 -15.98 7.68
N ALA A 260 25.82 -16.72 7.35
CA ALA A 260 26.71 -17.34 8.33
C ALA A 260 27.44 -16.28 9.17
N THR A 261 27.98 -15.25 8.52
CA THR A 261 28.66 -14.13 9.18
C THR A 261 27.71 -13.37 10.09
N TYR A 262 26.42 -13.23 9.72
CA TYR A 262 25.47 -12.51 10.57
C TYR A 262 25.14 -13.31 11.82
N LYS A 263 24.91 -14.62 11.67
CA LYS A 263 24.65 -15.52 12.81
C LYS A 263 25.81 -15.57 13.81
N SER A 264 27.05 -15.39 13.37
CA SER A 264 28.23 -15.32 14.25
C SER A 264 28.60 -13.89 14.69
N SER A 265 27.89 -12.87 14.20
CA SER A 265 28.20 -11.47 14.48
C SER A 265 27.74 -11.02 15.87
N ALA A 266 28.42 -9.98 16.40
CA ALA A 266 28.01 -9.31 17.63
C ALA A 266 26.62 -8.65 17.51
N ASP A 267 26.22 -8.23 16.30
CA ASP A 267 24.92 -7.60 16.06
C ASP A 267 23.76 -8.57 16.28
N ALA A 268 23.89 -9.82 15.81
CA ALA A 268 22.89 -10.85 16.05
C ALA A 268 22.76 -11.15 17.56
N ALA A 269 23.88 -11.31 18.27
CA ALA A 269 23.88 -11.49 19.71
C ALA A 269 23.28 -10.29 20.47
N ALA A 270 23.54 -9.06 20.01
CA ALA A 270 22.95 -7.85 20.57
C ALA A 270 21.42 -7.80 20.37
N VAL A 271 20.92 -8.30 19.24
CA VAL A 271 19.48 -8.39 18.98
C VAL A 271 18.84 -9.47 19.86
N GLU A 272 19.45 -10.65 19.99
CA GLU A 272 18.94 -11.72 20.86
C GLU A 272 18.89 -11.29 22.32
N THR A 273 19.94 -10.64 22.82
CA THR A 273 19.96 -10.09 24.18
C THR A 273 18.93 -8.97 24.37
N MET A 274 18.70 -8.13 23.35
CA MET A 274 17.63 -7.13 23.36
C MET A 274 16.24 -7.78 23.43
N ILE A 275 15.99 -8.85 22.67
CA ILE A 275 14.72 -9.58 22.70
C ILE A 275 14.47 -10.13 24.11
N LEU A 276 15.44 -10.82 24.71
CA LEU A 276 15.32 -11.37 26.07
C LEU A 276 15.01 -10.28 27.10
N ARG A 277 15.72 -9.14 27.04
CA ARG A 277 15.48 -8.00 27.95
C ARG A 277 14.09 -7.39 27.79
N LEU A 278 13.56 -7.34 26.57
CA LEU A 278 12.23 -6.78 26.30
C LEU A 278 11.12 -7.72 26.72
N THR A 279 11.29 -9.03 26.55
CA THR A 279 10.33 -10.04 26.99
C THR A 279 10.24 -10.10 28.51
N ASP A 280 11.35 -9.85 29.22
CA ASP A 280 11.38 -9.84 30.70
C ASP A 280 10.68 -8.61 31.31
N LYS A 281 10.76 -7.45 30.64
CA LYS A 281 10.32 -6.15 31.20
C LYS A 281 8.89 -5.73 30.85
N GLU A 282 7.96 -6.65 30.55
CA GLU A 282 6.57 -6.40 30.07
C GLU A 282 6.13 -4.91 30.11
N GLY A 283 6.15 -4.26 28.94
CA GLY A 283 5.82 -2.85 28.78
C GLY A 283 4.31 -2.58 28.68
N PRO A 284 3.90 -1.30 28.54
CA PRO A 284 2.51 -0.92 28.47
C PRO A 284 1.83 -1.51 27.23
N ARG A 285 0.69 -2.17 27.44
CA ARG A 285 -0.14 -2.72 26.35
C ARG A 285 -0.76 -1.61 25.52
N LEU A 286 -0.80 -1.81 24.21
CA LEU A 286 -1.48 -0.89 23.30
C LEU A 286 -2.98 -0.89 23.58
N LYS A 287 -3.56 0.29 23.79
CA LYS A 287 -5.00 0.43 24.04
C LYS A 287 -5.78 0.29 22.72
N THR A 288 -6.88 -0.45 22.76
CA THR A 288 -7.85 -0.48 21.65
C THR A 288 -8.43 0.91 21.45
N LYS A 289 -8.44 1.39 20.20
CA LYS A 289 -9.24 2.58 19.87
C LYS A 289 -10.65 2.13 19.56
N GLY A 290 -11.64 2.77 20.21
CA GLY A 290 -13.04 2.47 19.99
C GLY A 290 -13.44 2.57 18.51
N LYS A 291 -14.52 1.91 18.12
CA LYS A 291 -15.04 1.91 16.74
C LYS A 291 -16.26 2.81 16.65
N ALA A 292 -16.46 3.49 15.52
CA ALA A 292 -17.73 4.14 15.23
C ALA A 292 -18.88 3.10 15.21
N GLY A 293 -20.04 3.48 15.74
CA GLY A 293 -21.21 2.59 15.81
C GLY A 293 -21.74 2.24 14.41
N SER A 294 -22.33 1.05 14.26
CA SER A 294 -22.79 0.55 12.95
C SER A 294 -23.77 1.51 12.24
N ALA A 295 -24.72 2.11 12.97
CA ALA A 295 -25.65 3.09 12.42
C ALA A 295 -24.93 4.35 11.89
N THR A 296 -23.95 4.86 12.65
CA THR A 296 -23.15 6.01 12.22
C THR A 296 -22.34 5.69 10.97
N ARG A 297 -21.80 4.47 10.86
CA ARG A 297 -21.09 4.02 9.65
C ARG A 297 -22.00 3.98 8.44
N ILE A 298 -23.19 3.40 8.58
CA ILE A 298 -24.18 3.36 7.49
C ILE A 298 -24.53 4.80 7.07
N ALA A 299 -24.90 5.67 8.01
CA ALA A 299 -25.23 7.06 7.70
C ALA A 299 -24.09 7.81 6.99
N VAL A 300 -22.85 7.66 7.46
CA VAL A 300 -21.66 8.28 6.86
C VAL A 300 -21.38 7.72 5.46
N LEU A 301 -21.52 6.41 5.26
CA LEU A 301 -21.34 5.77 3.96
C LEU A 301 -22.42 6.21 2.96
N THR A 302 -23.69 6.27 3.39
CA THR A 302 -24.80 6.77 2.57
C THR A 302 -24.60 8.22 2.20
N TRP A 303 -24.23 9.07 3.15
CA TRP A 303 -23.94 10.49 2.89
C TRP A 303 -22.76 10.66 1.91
N ARG A 304 -21.67 9.91 2.11
CA ARG A 304 -20.52 9.92 1.19
C ARG A 304 -20.92 9.48 -0.21
N SER A 305 -21.72 8.42 -0.31
CA SER A 305 -22.23 7.91 -1.59
C SER A 305 -23.08 8.97 -2.30
N LEU A 306 -24.04 9.59 -1.59
CA LEU A 306 -24.88 10.66 -2.14
C LEU A 306 -24.04 11.82 -2.70
N LEU A 307 -23.00 12.23 -1.98
CA LEU A 307 -22.09 13.29 -2.42
C LEU A 307 -21.33 12.89 -3.68
N ILE A 308 -20.80 11.66 -3.76
CA ILE A 308 -20.15 11.15 -4.98
C ILE A 308 -21.14 11.16 -6.15
N MET A 309 -22.36 10.66 -5.93
CA MET A 309 -23.42 10.65 -6.96
C MET A 309 -23.73 12.05 -7.49
N SER A 310 -23.83 13.04 -6.58
CA SER A 310 -24.11 14.44 -6.94
C SER A 310 -23.00 15.08 -7.80
N ARG A 311 -21.73 14.72 -7.56
CA ARG A 311 -20.58 15.24 -8.33
C ARG A 311 -20.45 14.59 -9.70
N GLU A 312 -20.82 13.31 -9.80
CA GLU A 312 -20.82 12.54 -11.04
C GLU A 312 -22.16 12.61 -11.78
N TRP A 313 -22.89 13.73 -11.64
CA TRP A 313 -24.22 13.90 -12.23
C TRP A 313 -24.27 13.61 -13.74
N LYS A 314 -23.19 13.87 -14.48
CA LYS A 314 -23.07 13.58 -15.92
C LYS A 314 -23.27 12.10 -16.24
N TYR A 315 -22.71 11.21 -15.42
CA TYR A 315 -22.87 9.76 -15.59
C TYR A 315 -24.33 9.34 -15.39
N TYR A 316 -24.98 9.87 -14.35
CA TYR A 316 -26.39 9.60 -14.07
C TYR A 316 -27.32 10.19 -15.12
N TRP A 317 -27.04 11.39 -15.62
CA TRP A 317 -27.79 12.01 -16.72
C TRP A 317 -27.65 11.24 -18.03
N LEU A 318 -26.44 10.82 -18.39
CA LEU A 318 -26.22 9.97 -19.56
C LEU A 318 -27.02 8.66 -19.44
N ARG A 319 -27.01 8.06 -18.25
CA ARG A 319 -27.76 6.83 -17.98
C ARG A 319 -29.27 7.05 -18.06
N LEU A 320 -29.78 8.17 -17.54
CA LEU A 320 -31.18 8.56 -17.66
C LEU A 320 -31.59 8.72 -19.13
N ILE A 321 -30.80 9.46 -19.92
CA ILE A 321 -31.05 9.65 -21.36
C ILE A 321 -31.09 8.31 -22.09
N LEU A 322 -30.13 7.43 -21.79
CA LEU A 322 -30.07 6.10 -22.40
C LEU A 322 -31.29 5.24 -22.04
N TYR A 323 -31.78 5.32 -20.79
CA TYR A 323 -33.03 4.66 -20.41
C TYR A 323 -34.25 5.27 -21.11
N MET A 324 -34.33 6.59 -21.25
CA MET A 324 -35.41 7.25 -21.98
C MET A 324 -35.45 6.82 -23.45
N LEU A 325 -34.28 6.75 -24.11
CA LEU A 325 -34.17 6.25 -25.49
C LEU A 325 -34.57 4.79 -25.59
N LEU A 326 -34.13 3.93 -24.67
CA LEU A 326 -34.52 2.52 -24.64
C LEU A 326 -36.04 2.36 -24.48
N THR A 327 -36.66 3.11 -23.56
CA THR A 327 -38.12 3.09 -23.38
C THR A 327 -38.86 3.58 -24.60
N LEU A 328 -38.33 4.59 -25.30
CA LEU A 328 -38.90 5.09 -26.55
C LEU A 328 -38.81 4.03 -27.66
N CYS A 329 -37.67 3.36 -27.82
CA CYS A 329 -37.49 2.29 -28.81
C CYS A 329 -38.41 1.09 -28.55
N ILE A 330 -38.55 0.66 -27.29
CA ILE A 330 -39.50 -0.40 -26.94
C ILE A 330 -40.93 0.08 -27.21
N GLY A 331 -41.26 1.32 -26.82
CA GLY A 331 -42.57 1.92 -27.07
C GLY A 331 -42.93 2.02 -28.56
N THR A 332 -41.98 2.34 -29.44
CA THR A 332 -42.22 2.43 -30.88
C THR A 332 -42.36 1.06 -31.55
N VAL A 333 -41.51 0.08 -31.20
CA VAL A 333 -41.57 -1.30 -31.75
C VAL A 333 -42.90 -1.99 -31.42
N PHE A 334 -43.45 -1.71 -30.24
CA PHE A 334 -44.70 -2.32 -29.78
C PHE A 334 -45.92 -1.38 -29.86
N SER A 335 -45.81 -0.29 -30.64
CA SER A 335 -46.94 0.59 -30.90
C SER A 335 -47.97 -0.11 -31.79
N GLY A 336 -49.22 -0.25 -31.33
CA GLY A 336 -50.31 -0.88 -32.09
C GLY A 336 -50.70 -2.31 -31.68
N LEU A 337 -50.44 -2.71 -30.43
CA LEU A 337 -50.96 -3.97 -29.89
C LEU A 337 -52.50 -3.95 -29.82
N GLY A 338 -53.16 -4.74 -30.68
CA GLY A 338 -54.60 -5.01 -30.57
C GLY A 338 -54.94 -5.97 -29.43
N HIS A 339 -56.22 -6.15 -29.11
CA HIS A 339 -56.71 -7.04 -28.03
C HIS A 339 -56.86 -8.52 -28.44
N SER A 340 -56.15 -8.99 -29.47
CA SER A 340 -56.26 -10.37 -29.99
C SER A 340 -55.43 -11.39 -29.20
N LEU A 341 -55.70 -12.69 -29.33
CA LEU A 341 -54.93 -13.76 -28.66
C LEU A 341 -53.43 -13.74 -29.01
N SER A 342 -53.07 -13.28 -30.23
CA SER A 342 -51.69 -13.07 -30.67
C SER A 342 -50.95 -11.95 -29.92
N SER A 343 -51.67 -11.01 -29.30
CA SER A 343 -51.09 -9.92 -28.50
C SER A 343 -50.50 -10.40 -27.18
N VAL A 344 -50.96 -11.54 -26.65
CA VAL A 344 -50.46 -12.12 -25.39
C VAL A 344 -48.99 -12.52 -25.51
N VAL A 345 -48.59 -13.09 -26.65
CA VAL A 345 -47.19 -13.45 -26.94
C VAL A 345 -46.32 -12.19 -27.02
N SER A 346 -46.80 -11.14 -27.69
CA SER A 346 -46.08 -9.86 -27.78
C SER A 346 -45.95 -9.16 -26.42
N CYS A 347 -46.98 -9.19 -25.57
CA CYS A 347 -46.93 -8.67 -24.19
C CYS A 347 -45.93 -9.43 -23.30
N SER A 348 -45.83 -10.75 -23.46
CA SER A 348 -44.82 -11.57 -22.77
C SER A 348 -43.41 -11.21 -23.22
N ASN A 349 -43.21 -11.04 -24.54
CA ASN A 349 -41.93 -10.63 -25.11
C ASN A 349 -41.48 -9.24 -24.62
N ILE A 350 -42.40 -8.28 -24.44
CA ILE A 350 -42.08 -6.95 -23.86
C ILE A 350 -41.56 -7.08 -22.43
N HIS A 351 -42.26 -7.84 -21.58
CA HIS A 351 -41.82 -8.06 -20.20
C HIS A 351 -40.45 -8.74 -20.15
N PHE A 352 -40.24 -9.75 -20.99
CA PHE A 352 -38.94 -10.41 -21.10
C PHE A 352 -37.83 -9.44 -21.53
N TYR A 353 -38.09 -8.58 -22.52
CA TYR A 353 -37.11 -7.61 -23.02
C TYR A 353 -36.79 -6.54 -21.98
N ILE A 354 -37.78 -6.03 -21.26
CA ILE A 354 -37.59 -5.07 -20.16
C ILE A 354 -36.75 -5.70 -19.04
N ILE A 355 -37.08 -6.91 -18.61
CA ILE A 355 -36.34 -7.63 -17.56
C ILE A 355 -34.90 -7.93 -18.02
N TYR A 356 -34.72 -8.38 -19.26
CA TYR A 356 -33.40 -8.67 -19.82
C TYR A 356 -32.53 -7.41 -19.94
N CYS A 357 -33.06 -6.31 -20.48
CA CYS A 357 -32.33 -5.05 -20.63
C CYS A 357 -32.00 -4.41 -19.27
N THR A 358 -32.96 -4.40 -18.33
CA THR A 358 -32.72 -3.87 -16.98
C THR A 358 -31.69 -4.71 -16.22
N SER A 359 -31.77 -6.04 -16.33
CA SER A 359 -30.78 -6.96 -15.75
C SER A 359 -29.39 -6.76 -16.34
N LYS A 360 -29.25 -6.69 -17.67
CA LYS A 360 -27.96 -6.41 -18.33
C LYS A 360 -27.40 -5.04 -17.95
N HIS A 361 -28.22 -4.00 -17.88
CA HIS A 361 -27.76 -2.67 -17.46
C HIS A 361 -27.40 -2.61 -15.97
N CYS A 362 -28.12 -3.33 -15.11
CA CYS A 362 -27.77 -3.47 -13.70
C CYS A 362 -26.42 -4.20 -13.54
N TRP A 363 -26.23 -5.27 -14.32
CA TRP A 363 -24.98 -6.02 -14.34
C TRP A 363 -23.82 -5.18 -14.87
N SER A 364 -24.02 -4.40 -15.94
CA SER A 364 -23.06 -3.45 -16.49
C SER A 364 -22.72 -2.32 -15.50
N ALA A 365 -23.71 -1.81 -14.75
CA ALA A 365 -23.46 -0.83 -13.70
C ALA A 365 -22.66 -1.42 -12.52
N CYS A 366 -23.00 -2.63 -12.07
CA CYS A 366 -22.24 -3.35 -11.06
C CYS A 366 -20.81 -3.68 -11.52
N THR A 367 -20.60 -4.00 -12.81
CA THR A 367 -19.26 -4.23 -13.35
C THR A 367 -18.50 -2.93 -13.59
N TYR A 368 -19.15 -1.82 -13.92
CA TYR A 368 -18.51 -0.52 -14.06
C TYR A 368 -18.10 0.06 -12.70
N GLU A 369 -18.91 -0.06 -11.65
CA GLU A 369 -18.50 0.30 -10.28
C GLU A 369 -17.34 -0.57 -9.81
N ARG A 370 -17.39 -1.88 -10.08
CA ARG A 370 -16.30 -2.81 -9.76
C ARG A 370 -15.03 -2.58 -10.62
N ASN A 371 -15.19 -2.07 -11.85
CA ASN A 371 -14.09 -1.75 -12.75
C ASN A 371 -13.56 -0.32 -12.57
N GLN A 372 -14.30 0.63 -11.98
CA GLN A 372 -13.69 1.88 -11.51
C GLN A 372 -12.71 1.64 -10.34
N ASP A 373 -12.93 0.55 -9.59
CA ASP A 373 -12.00 0.06 -8.57
C ASP A 373 -10.83 -0.78 -9.16
N MET A 374 -10.96 -1.34 -10.38
CA MET A 374 -9.93 -2.21 -11.02
C MET A 374 -9.21 -1.60 -12.24
N CYS A 375 -9.80 -0.62 -12.93
CA CYS A 375 -9.18 0.13 -14.02
C CYS A 375 -8.69 1.49 -13.49
N LYS A 376 -7.73 1.48 -12.57
CA LYS A 376 -6.87 2.63 -12.25
C LYS A 376 -5.51 2.18 -11.74
#